data_AF-A0AAN6F343-F1
#
_entry.id   AF-A0AAN6F343-F1
#
_cell.length_a   1.000
_cell.length_b   1.000
_cell.length_c   1.000
_cell.angle_alpha   90.00
_cell.angle_beta   90.00
_cell.angle_gamma   90.00
#
_symmetry.space_group_name_H-M   'P 1'
#
loop_
_entity.id
_entity.type
_entity.pdbx_description
1 polymer ?
#
loop_
_entity_poly.entity_id
_entity_poly.type
_entity_poly.pdbx_seq_one_letter_code
_entity_poly.pdbx_strand_id
1 'polypeptide(L)'
;MDERACSEALDGLNAYYKVALKTFVDNVCRRVIERHLLSGLSDLLSPREVAGYADDELTRIAGERPDVALKRRQWQEQLETFRAGLKDLRK
;
A
#
# COMPACT_ATOMS: atom_id res chain seq x y z
N MET A 1 -18.86 31.51 47.57
CA MET A 1 -17.49 31.71 47.08
C MET A 1 -16.99 30.45 46.39
N ASP A 2 -17.43 29.29 46.88
CA ASP A 2 -17.04 27.96 46.41
C ASP A 2 -17.59 27.60 45.02
N GLU A 3 -18.83 28.00 44.67
CA GLU A 3 -19.40 27.71 43.35
C GLU A 3 -18.62 28.35 42.19
N ARG A 4 -18.14 29.59 42.37
CA ARG A 4 -17.34 30.27 41.35
C ARG A 4 -15.98 29.60 41.17
N ALA A 5 -15.32 29.26 42.28
CA ALA A 5 -14.07 28.52 42.24
C ALA A 5 -14.21 27.14 41.58
N CYS A 6 -15.31 26.43 41.87
CA CYS A 6 -15.64 25.17 41.20
C CYS A 6 -15.87 25.35 39.69
N SER A 7 -16.58 26.41 39.28
CA SER A 7 -16.82 26.71 37.86
C SER A 7 -15.51 27.00 37.12
N GLU A 8 -14.64 27.83 37.69
CA GLU A 8 -13.35 28.18 37.10
C GLU A 8 -12.43 26.96 36.96
N ALA A 9 -12.43 26.07 37.96
CA ALA A 9 -11.69 24.81 37.91
C ALA A 9 -12.22 23.90 36.79
N LEU A 10 -13.55 23.83 36.60
CA LEU A 10 -14.17 23.05 35.53
C LEU A 10 -13.82 23.61 34.15
N ASP A 11 -13.83 24.93 33.98
CA ASP A 11 -13.44 25.59 32.73
C ASP A 11 -11.96 25.34 32.40
N GLY A 12 -11.09 25.39 33.40
CA GLY A 12 -9.67 25.03 33.26
C GLY A 12 -9.48 23.58 32.84
N LEU A 13 -10.21 22.65 33.45
CA LEU A 13 -10.15 21.23 33.08
C LEU A 13 -10.66 21.00 31.65
N ASN A 14 -11.76 21.64 31.26
CA ASN A 14 -12.30 21.54 29.91
C ASN A 14 -11.32 22.08 28.85
N ALA A 15 -10.67 23.20 29.13
CA ALA A 15 -9.65 23.77 28.26
C ALA A 15 -8.44 22.82 28.10
N TYR A 16 -7.97 22.24 29.20
CA TYR A 16 -6.90 21.24 29.18
C TYR A 16 -7.31 19.99 28.39
N TYR A 17 -8.48 19.43 28.69
CA TYR A 17 -8.98 18.21 28.05
C TYR A 17 -9.11 18.37 26.53
N LYS A 18 -9.58 19.53 26.07
CA LYS A 18 -9.66 19.85 24.63
C LYS A 18 -8.32 19.72 23.91
N VAL A 19 -7.22 20.08 24.55
CA VAL A 19 -5.88 19.95 23.99
C VAL A 19 -5.38 18.52 24.15
N ALA A 20 -5.46 17.97 25.36
CA ALA A 20 -4.97 16.63 25.68
C ALA A 20 -5.61 15.54 24.80
N LEU A 21 -6.91 15.64 24.52
CA LEU A 21 -7.62 14.71 23.64
C LEU A 21 -7.05 14.73 22.21
N LYS A 22 -6.81 15.91 21.66
CA LYS A 22 -6.23 16.06 20.31
C LYS A 22 -4.82 15.49 20.26
N THR A 23 -4.02 15.78 21.29
CA THR A 23 -2.65 15.24 21.40
C THR A 23 -2.66 13.72 21.52
N PHE A 24 -3.60 13.14 22.27
CA PHE A 24 -3.74 11.70 22.35
C PHE A 24 -4.04 11.08 20.98
N VAL A 25 -5.02 11.62 20.25
CA VAL A 25 -5.38 11.14 18.91
C VAL A 25 -4.19 11.25 17.95
N ASP A 26 -3.50 12.40 17.93
CA ASP A 26 -2.32 12.59 17.07
C ASP A 26 -1.20 11.61 17.41
N ASN A 27 -0.96 11.36 18.70
CA ASN A 27 0.04 10.41 19.15
C ASN A 27 -0.32 8.97 18.76
N VAL A 28 -1.57 8.56 18.87
CA VAL A 28 -2.00 7.22 18.41
C VAL A 28 -1.74 7.09 16.91
N CYS A 29 -2.17 8.06 16.11
CA CYS A 29 -1.94 8.04 14.66
C CYS A 29 -0.44 7.99 14.32
N ARG A 30 0.35 8.93 14.83
CA ARG A 30 1.76 9.09 14.42
C ARG A 30 2.72 8.14 15.09
N ARG A 31 2.49 7.79 16.35
CA ARG A 31 3.43 6.99 17.14
C ARG A 31 3.05 5.52 17.16
N VAL A 32 1.76 5.18 17.06
CA VAL A 32 1.33 3.78 17.02
C VAL A 32 1.14 3.34 15.57
N ILE A 33 0.21 3.97 14.84
CA ILE A 33 -0.15 3.50 13.50
C ILE A 33 1.00 3.73 12.51
N GLU A 34 1.41 4.97 12.29
CA GLU A 34 2.44 5.30 11.29
C GLU A 34 3.78 4.61 11.62
N ARG A 35 4.22 4.68 12.88
CA ARG A 35 5.54 4.15 13.27
C ARG A 35 5.59 2.64 13.46
N HIS A 36 4.55 1.97 13.96
CA HIS A 36 4.62 0.53 14.24
C HIS A 36 3.89 -0.33 13.23
N LEU A 37 2.84 0.19 12.57
CA LEU A 37 2.08 -0.58 11.58
C LEU A 37 2.52 -0.26 10.15
N LEU A 38 2.71 1.02 9.82
CA LEU A 38 2.98 1.44 8.44
C LEU A 38 4.47 1.51 8.09
N SER A 39 5.37 1.64 9.07
CA SER A 39 6.80 1.87 8.80
C SER A 39 7.47 0.76 7.99
N GLY A 40 7.05 -0.49 8.16
CA GLY A 40 7.61 -1.63 7.41
C GLY A 40 7.00 -1.80 6.01
N LEU A 41 5.91 -1.08 5.71
CA LEU A 41 5.21 -1.22 4.44
C LEU A 41 6.05 -0.70 3.26
N SER A 42 6.83 0.36 3.47
CA SER A 42 7.73 0.90 2.44
C SER A 42 8.83 -0.09 2.06
N ASP A 43 9.22 -0.95 3.00
CA ASP A 43 10.35 -1.85 2.84
C ASP A 43 9.93 -3.20 2.26
N LEU A 44 8.63 -3.53 2.32
CA LEU A 44 8.04 -4.80 1.89
C LEU A 44 8.37 -5.16 0.43
N LEU A 45 8.42 -4.16 -0.45
CA LEU A 45 8.78 -4.33 -1.87
C LEU A 45 10.10 -3.65 -2.22
N SER A 46 10.97 -3.45 -1.22
CA SER A 46 12.30 -2.95 -1.49
C SER A 46 13.07 -3.93 -2.39
N PRO A 47 14.00 -3.47 -3.24
CA PRO A 47 14.75 -4.35 -4.14
C PRO A 47 15.45 -5.50 -3.39
N ARG A 48 15.86 -5.25 -2.14
CA ARG A 48 16.47 -6.25 -1.28
C ARG A 48 15.50 -7.35 -0.89
N GLU A 49 14.31 -7.00 -0.40
CA GLU A 49 13.29 -7.98 -0.02
C GLU A 49 12.78 -8.74 -1.25
N VAL A 50 12.55 -8.03 -2.37
CA VAL A 50 12.10 -8.65 -3.63
C VAL A 50 13.13 -9.65 -4.16
N ALA A 51 14.42 -9.36 -4.06
CA ALA A 51 15.49 -10.28 -4.45
C ALA A 51 15.60 -11.51 -3.53
N GLY A 52 15.01 -11.46 -2.34
CA GLY A 52 14.99 -12.57 -1.38
C GLY A 52 13.81 -13.53 -1.56
N TYR A 53 12.79 -13.17 -2.35
CA TYR A 53 11.63 -14.04 -2.57
C TYR A 53 11.98 -15.26 -3.41
N ALA A 54 11.33 -16.38 -3.11
CA ALA A 54 11.41 -17.58 -3.92
C ALA A 54 10.63 -17.40 -5.24
N ASP A 55 11.03 -18.15 -6.27
CA ASP A 55 10.42 -18.05 -7.62
C ASP A 55 8.92 -18.33 -7.61
N ASP A 56 8.45 -19.24 -6.75
CA ASP A 56 7.03 -19.56 -6.59
C ASP A 56 6.25 -18.41 -5.93
N GLU A 57 6.83 -17.73 -4.94
CA GLU A 57 6.25 -16.53 -4.33
C GLU A 57 6.16 -15.38 -5.33
N LEU A 58 7.24 -15.14 -6.10
CA LEU A 58 7.26 -14.14 -7.16
C LEU A 58 6.21 -14.45 -8.23
N THR A 59 6.10 -15.73 -8.63
CA THR A 59 5.07 -16.18 -9.59
C THR A 59 3.67 -16.01 -9.02
N ARG A 60 3.46 -16.22 -7.72
CA ARG A 60 2.16 -16.00 -7.08
C ARG A 60 1.78 -14.51 -7.01
N ILE A 61 2.74 -13.62 -6.75
CA ILE A 61 2.49 -12.18 -6.56
C ILE A 61 2.40 -11.45 -7.91
N ALA A 62 3.34 -11.73 -8.82
CA ALA A 62 3.53 -10.98 -10.06
C ALA A 62 3.36 -11.82 -11.33
N GLY A 63 3.18 -13.14 -11.21
CA GLY A 63 3.01 -14.03 -12.35
C GLY A 63 1.67 -13.83 -13.06
N GLU A 64 1.70 -14.02 -14.38
CA GLU A 64 0.49 -14.04 -15.19
C GLU A 64 -0.41 -15.21 -14.77
N ARG A 65 -1.72 -14.99 -14.75
CA ARG A 65 -2.68 -16.09 -14.60
C ARG A 65 -2.53 -17.06 -15.79
N PRO A 66 -2.74 -18.38 -15.59
CA PRO A 66 -2.53 -19.38 -16.65
C PRO A 66 -3.33 -19.12 -17.93
N ASP A 67 -4.57 -18.62 -17.80
CA ASP A 67 -5.45 -18.30 -18.93
C ASP A 67 -4.96 -17.07 -19.72
N VAL A 68 -4.39 -16.09 -19.04
CA VAL A 68 -3.79 -14.90 -19.66
C VAL A 68 -2.51 -15.28 -20.39
N ALA A 69 -1.65 -16.07 -19.75
CA ALA A 69 -0.41 -16.56 -20.35
C ALA A 69 -0.68 -17.41 -21.61
N LEU A 70 -1.73 -18.26 -21.58
CA LEU A 70 -2.14 -19.05 -22.74
C LEU A 70 -2.60 -18.15 -23.90
N LYS A 71 -3.47 -17.18 -23.63
CA LYS A 71 -3.93 -16.22 -24.66
C LYS A 71 -2.79 -15.43 -25.25
N ARG A 72 -1.85 -14.96 -24.42
CA ARG A 72 -0.66 -14.24 -24.89
C ARG A 72 0.15 -15.09 -25.87
N ARG A 73 0.38 -16.37 -25.56
CA ARG A 73 1.09 -17.31 -26.46
C ARG A 73 0.35 -17.47 -27.79
N GLN A 74 -0.96 -17.73 -27.74
CA GLN A 74 -1.79 -17.87 -28.95
C GLN A 74 -1.76 -16.63 -29.84
N TRP A 75 -1.88 -15.43 -29.26
CA TRP A 75 -1.83 -14.19 -30.01
C TRP A 75 -0.45 -13.89 -30.56
N GLN A 76 0.62 -14.22 -29.83
CA GLN A 76 1.99 -14.12 -30.34
C GLN A 76 2.20 -15.01 -31.56
N GLU A 77 1.72 -16.26 -31.53
CA GLU A 77 1.79 -17.17 -32.68
C GLU A 77 1.03 -16.64 -33.91
N GLN A 78 -0.19 -16.13 -33.70
CA GLN A 78 -0.98 -15.52 -34.77
C GLN A 78 -0.28 -14.28 -35.36
N LEU A 79 0.29 -13.44 -34.49
CA LEU A 79 0.98 -12.23 -34.91
C LEU A 79 2.25 -12.53 -35.73
N GLU A 80 3.02 -13.54 -35.34
CA GLU A 80 4.18 -13.97 -36.12
C GLU A 80 3.78 -14.55 -37.47
N THR A 81 2.69 -15.32 -37.52
CA THR A 81 2.12 -15.82 -38.78
C THR A 81 1.71 -14.68 -39.71
N PHE A 82 1.02 -13.67 -39.19
CA PHE A 82 0.62 -12.51 -39.99
C PHE A 82 1.83 -11.67 -40.43
N ARG A 83 2.86 -11.51 -39.60
CA ARG A 83 4.09 -10.81 -39.97
C ARG A 83 4.83 -11.51 -41.11
N ALA A 84 4.92 -12.85 -41.06
CA ALA A 84 5.50 -13.63 -42.14
C ALA A 84 4.73 -13.42 -43.45
N GLY A 85 3.39 -13.57 -43.43
CA GLY A 85 2.55 -13.35 -44.61
C GLY A 85 2.68 -11.92 -45.17
N LEU A 86 2.74 -10.91 -44.31
CA LEU A 86 2.92 -9.51 -44.73
C LEU A 86 4.30 -9.27 -45.36
N LYS A 87 5.35 -9.94 -44.86
CA LYS A 87 6.69 -9.90 -45.44
C LYS A 87 6.72 -10.55 -46.82
N ASP A 88 6.00 -11.65 -47.00
CA ASP A 88 5.91 -12.35 -48.29
C ASP A 88 5.12 -11.54 -49.32
N LEU A 89 4.05 -10.85 -48.91
CA LEU A 89 3.27 -9.95 -49.77
C LEU A 89 4.00 -8.64 -50.15
N ARG A 90 5.07 -8.29 -49.45
CA ARG A 90 5.89 -7.10 -49.72
C ARG A 90 7.12 -7.37 -50.59
N LYS A 91 7.36 -8.63 -50.97
CA LYS A 91 8.34 -9.01 -51.99
C LYS A 91 7.72 -8.95 -53.38
#